data_AF-A0A966LZU5-F1
#
_entry.id   AF-A0A966LZU5-F1
#
_cell.length_a   1.000
_cell.length_b   1.000
_cell.length_c   1.000
_cell.angle_alpha   90.00
_cell.angle_beta   90.00
_cell.angle_gamma   90.00
#
_symmetry.space_group_name_H-M   'P 1'
#
loop_
_entity.id
_entity.type
_entity.pdbx_description
1 polymer ?
#
loop_
_entity_poly.entity_id
_entity_poly.type
_entity_poly.pdbx_seq_one_letter_code
_entity_poly.pdbx_strand_id
1 'polypeptide(L)'
;MKKCCSNDFSFYDQVLDTICLVGSIPERYKHKDDKVSFKTYFAMARGSQTKDLDVPALEMTKWFDTNYHYLVPEFSKNQRFKLSSNKPFDEFDEAKKLGFNTKPIILGPLTFLSLGKTTDESFKSIDLLDNLLPVYAEILSGLNKRGAEWIQIDEPILVKNQNA
;
A
#
# COMPACT_ATOMS: atom_id res chain seq x y z
N MET A 1 20.37 1.62 -20.87
CA MET A 1 20.55 1.93 -19.43
C MET A 1 19.41 1.30 -18.65
N LYS A 2 19.70 0.58 -17.55
CA LYS A 2 18.67 0.15 -16.59
C LYS A 2 18.04 1.40 -15.99
N LYS A 3 16.71 1.50 -16.00
CA LYS A 3 15.99 2.59 -15.33
C LYS A 3 16.11 2.37 -13.83
N CYS A 4 16.53 3.39 -13.09
CA CYS A 4 16.59 3.37 -11.63
C CYS A 4 15.15 3.36 -11.07
N CYS A 5 14.90 2.58 -10.02
CA CYS A 5 13.58 2.48 -9.40
C CYS A 5 13.45 3.49 -8.25
N SER A 6 12.22 3.82 -7.90
CA SER A 6 11.85 4.54 -6.68
C SER A 6 10.58 3.93 -6.11
N ASN A 7 10.27 4.23 -4.86
CA ASN A 7 9.20 3.60 -4.09
C ASN A 7 9.39 2.10 -3.81
N ASP A 8 10.55 1.54 -4.14
CA ASP A 8 10.97 0.18 -3.78
C ASP A 8 11.52 0.08 -2.35
N PHE A 9 12.10 1.16 -1.83
CA PHE A 9 12.50 1.23 -0.43
C PHE A 9 11.29 1.14 0.49
N SER A 10 11.42 0.43 1.61
CA SER A 10 10.41 0.38 2.66
C SER A 10 11.07 0.37 4.02
N PHE A 11 10.44 1.04 5.01
CA PHE A 11 10.88 0.96 6.39
C PHE A 11 10.49 -0.37 7.07
N TYR A 12 9.54 -1.10 6.50
CA TYR A 12 9.10 -2.38 7.05
C TYR A 12 8.61 -3.33 5.96
N ASP A 13 7.57 -2.95 5.23
CA ASP A 13 6.93 -3.77 4.21
C ASP A 13 6.24 -2.94 3.13
N GLN A 14 6.42 -3.37 1.88
CA GLN A 14 5.85 -2.73 0.70
C GLN A 14 4.31 -2.81 0.63
N VAL A 15 3.71 -3.86 1.21
CA VAL A 15 2.25 -3.97 1.30
C VAL A 15 1.72 -3.01 2.37
N LEU A 16 2.40 -2.89 3.52
CA LEU A 16 2.13 -1.87 4.53
C LEU A 16 2.25 -0.44 3.97
N ASP A 17 3.26 -0.17 3.14
CA ASP A 17 3.39 1.12 2.46
C ASP A 17 2.15 1.41 1.60
N THR A 18 1.62 0.40 0.92
CA THR A 18 0.38 0.51 0.13
C THR A 18 -0.84 0.71 1.02
N ILE A 19 -0.97 -0.01 2.15
CA ILE A 19 -2.03 0.21 3.17
C ILE A 19 -2.05 1.69 3.58
N CYS A 20 -0.89 2.26 3.86
CA CYS A 20 -0.76 3.67 4.26
C CYS A 20 -1.05 4.63 3.11
N LEU A 21 -0.60 4.28 1.90
CA LEU A 21 -0.80 5.09 0.70
C LEU A 21 -2.27 5.27 0.37
N VAL A 22 -3.06 4.20 0.44
CA VAL A 22 -4.49 4.22 0.08
C VAL A 22 -5.43 4.44 1.28
N GLY A 23 -4.87 4.68 2.46
CA GLY A 23 -5.67 5.01 3.65
C GLY A 23 -6.47 3.82 4.21
N SER A 24 -6.01 2.59 3.99
CA SER A 24 -6.68 1.36 4.43
C SER A 24 -6.34 0.96 5.88
N ILE A 25 -6.31 1.91 6.81
CA ILE A 25 -5.88 1.67 8.20
C ILE A 25 -7.05 1.09 8.99
N PRO A 26 -6.88 -0.05 9.69
CA PRO A 26 -7.95 -0.57 10.55
C PRO A 26 -8.32 0.37 11.70
N GLU A 27 -9.62 0.46 12.01
CA GLU A 27 -10.16 1.40 13.01
C GLU A 27 -9.48 1.29 14.39
N ARG A 28 -9.03 0.09 14.77
CA ARG A 28 -8.34 -0.15 16.05
C ARG A 28 -7.09 0.71 16.24
N TYR A 29 -6.41 1.12 15.16
CA TYR A 29 -5.24 1.99 15.23
C TYR A 29 -5.59 3.47 15.47
N LYS A 30 -6.90 3.80 15.54
CA LYS A 30 -7.44 5.14 15.86
C LYS A 30 -6.84 6.27 15.01
N HIS A 31 -6.50 5.97 13.75
CA HIS A 31 -5.99 6.96 12.82
C HIS A 31 -7.10 7.95 12.45
N LYS A 32 -6.83 9.25 12.60
CA LYS A 32 -7.78 10.34 12.31
C LYS A 32 -7.21 11.42 11.40
N ASP A 33 -5.90 11.39 11.16
CA ASP A 33 -5.21 12.40 10.37
C ASP A 33 -5.38 12.12 8.88
N ASP A 34 -5.22 13.14 8.04
CA ASP A 34 -5.27 12.93 6.58
C ASP A 34 -4.10 12.09 6.06
N LYS A 35 -2.94 12.19 6.73
CA LYS A 35 -1.70 11.48 6.38
C LYS A 35 -1.27 10.53 7.49
N VAL A 36 -0.85 9.33 7.11
CA VAL A 36 -0.40 8.31 8.06
C VAL A 36 0.94 8.73 8.67
N SER A 37 0.97 8.86 9.99
CA SER A 37 2.20 9.12 10.73
C SER A 37 3.07 7.87 10.88
N PHE A 38 4.37 8.05 11.12
CA PHE A 38 5.25 6.92 11.49
C PHE A 38 4.79 6.19 12.76
N LYS A 39 4.14 6.89 13.70
CA LYS A 39 3.57 6.25 14.89
C LYS A 39 2.51 5.21 14.49
N THR A 40 1.59 5.58 13.60
CA THR A 40 0.55 4.68 13.08
C THR A 40 1.14 3.59 12.19
N TYR A 41 2.10 3.94 11.32
CA TYR A 41 2.82 2.99 10.46
C TYR A 41 3.46 1.85 11.29
N PHE A 42 4.26 2.20 12.30
CA PHE A 42 4.91 1.19 13.13
C PHE A 42 3.95 0.51 14.11
N ALA A 43 2.86 1.16 14.51
CA ALA A 43 1.82 0.48 15.28
C ALA A 43 1.17 -0.65 14.46
N MET A 44 0.91 -0.44 13.17
CA MET A 44 0.46 -1.51 12.27
C MET A 44 1.54 -2.58 12.07
N ALA A 45 2.80 -2.18 11.93
CA ALA A 45 3.89 -3.11 11.67
C ALA A 45 4.21 -4.07 12.83
N ARG A 46 4.20 -3.58 14.07
CA ARG A 46 4.69 -4.33 15.24
C ARG A 46 3.83 -4.20 16.50
N GLY A 47 2.64 -3.62 16.37
CA GLY A 47 1.75 -3.33 17.49
C GLY A 47 2.18 -2.09 18.26
N SER A 48 1.34 -1.71 19.23
CA SER A 48 1.61 -0.61 20.16
C SER A 48 1.10 -1.00 21.54
N GLN A 49 1.87 -0.68 22.58
CA GLN A 49 1.51 -0.89 23.99
C GLN A 49 1.78 0.41 24.75
N THR A 50 0.98 1.42 24.47
CA THR A 50 1.04 2.74 25.10
C THR A 50 -0.26 3.03 25.85
N LYS A 51 -0.25 4.04 26.74
CA LYS A 51 -1.46 4.44 27.48
C LYS A 51 -2.63 4.81 26.55
N ASP A 52 -2.34 5.38 25.38
CA ASP A 52 -3.35 5.88 24.45
C ASP A 52 -3.78 4.82 23.40
N LEU A 53 -2.92 3.83 23.16
CA LEU A 53 -3.08 2.82 22.13
C LEU A 53 -2.40 1.50 22.55
N ASP A 54 -3.23 0.50 22.83
CA ASP A 54 -2.85 -0.88 23.08
C ASP A 54 -3.51 -1.77 22.03
N VAL A 55 -2.75 -2.17 21.01
CA VAL A 55 -3.24 -2.92 19.84
C VAL A 55 -2.17 -3.86 19.29
N PRO A 56 -2.56 -5.04 18.80
CA PRO A 56 -1.63 -5.95 18.12
C PRO A 56 -1.18 -5.38 16.76
N ALA A 57 -0.10 -5.95 16.22
CA ALA A 57 0.31 -5.73 14.84
C ALA A 57 -0.74 -6.28 13.85
N LEU A 58 -0.62 -5.90 12.58
CA LEU A 58 -1.27 -6.63 11.49
C LEU A 58 -0.69 -8.05 11.42
N GLU A 59 -1.49 -8.96 10.86
CA GLU A 59 -1.02 -10.30 10.55
C GLU A 59 0.10 -10.25 9.51
N MET A 60 1.12 -11.08 9.66
CA MET A 60 2.16 -11.27 8.65
C MET A 60 2.06 -12.66 8.04
N THR A 61 2.21 -12.75 6.73
CA THR A 61 2.25 -14.03 6.01
C THR A 61 3.29 -13.99 4.88
N LYS A 62 3.59 -15.15 4.31
CA LYS A 62 4.60 -15.26 3.25
C LYS A 62 4.18 -14.52 1.99
N TRP A 63 5.12 -13.78 1.43
CA TRP A 63 4.99 -13.20 0.10
C TRP A 63 5.21 -14.28 -0.96
N PHE A 64 4.10 -14.81 -1.48
CA PHE A 64 4.08 -15.87 -2.48
C PHE A 64 4.96 -17.07 -2.06
N ASP A 65 5.78 -17.59 -2.97
CA ASP A 65 6.68 -18.73 -2.78
C ASP A 65 8.06 -18.31 -2.26
N THR A 66 8.21 -17.07 -1.77
CA THR A 66 9.46 -16.56 -1.23
C THR A 66 9.59 -16.78 0.29
N ASN A 67 10.76 -16.43 0.83
CA ASN A 67 10.97 -16.33 2.29
C ASN A 67 10.66 -14.94 2.85
N TYR A 68 10.27 -13.97 2.01
CA TYR A 68 9.83 -12.65 2.45
C TYR A 68 8.43 -12.74 3.05
N HIS A 69 8.11 -11.87 4.00
CA HIS A 69 6.80 -11.79 4.65
C HIS A 69 6.25 -10.37 4.51
N TYR A 70 4.95 -10.27 4.26
CA TYR A 70 4.25 -8.99 4.13
C TYR A 70 3.14 -8.88 5.19
N LEU A 71 2.67 -7.65 5.46
CA LEU A 71 1.57 -7.38 6.37
C LEU A 71 0.24 -7.43 5.62
N VAL A 72 -0.65 -8.32 6.05
CA VAL A 72 -1.93 -8.61 5.40
C VAL A 72 -2.87 -7.41 5.55
N PRO A 73 -3.34 -6.79 4.45
CA PRO A 73 -4.38 -5.76 4.50
C PRO A 73 -5.69 -6.32 5.09
N GLU A 74 -6.42 -5.50 5.83
CA GLU A 74 -7.72 -5.86 6.38
C GLU A 74 -8.79 -4.97 5.80
N PHE A 75 -9.83 -5.58 5.26
CA PHE A 75 -10.88 -4.89 4.52
C PHE A 75 -12.24 -5.02 5.18
N SER A 76 -12.98 -3.91 5.19
CA SER A 76 -14.38 -3.86 5.62
C SER A 76 -15.32 -3.63 4.42
N LYS A 77 -16.58 -4.06 4.56
CA LYS A 77 -17.59 -3.86 3.51
C LYS A 77 -17.77 -2.36 3.23
N ASN A 78 -17.86 -1.99 1.96
CA ASN A 78 -17.98 -0.60 1.51
C ASN A 78 -16.85 0.32 2.00
N GLN A 79 -15.66 -0.24 2.27
CA GLN A 79 -14.51 0.55 2.69
C GLN A 79 -14.20 1.64 1.67
N ARG A 80 -13.91 2.82 2.21
CA ARG A 80 -13.46 3.98 1.44
C ARG A 80 -11.95 4.06 1.50
N PHE A 81 -11.36 4.49 0.39
CA PHE A 81 -9.93 4.71 0.26
C PHE A 81 -9.66 6.19 0.04
N LYS A 82 -8.50 6.65 0.48
CA LYS A 82 -8.03 8.03 0.30
C LYS A 82 -6.51 8.03 0.20
N LEU A 83 -5.96 8.93 -0.60
CA LEU A 83 -4.52 9.13 -0.69
C LEU A 83 -3.93 9.67 0.64
N SER A 84 -3.47 8.77 1.51
CA SER A 84 -3.05 9.06 2.89
C SER A 84 -1.53 8.96 3.11
N SER A 85 -0.75 8.78 2.06
CA SER A 85 0.72 8.98 2.07
C SER A 85 1.16 9.77 0.84
N ASN A 86 2.35 10.36 0.91
CA ASN A 86 3.02 10.99 -0.23
C ASN A 86 4.28 10.23 -0.68
N LYS A 87 4.62 9.11 -0.01
CA LYS A 87 5.85 8.33 -0.23
C LYS A 87 6.28 8.19 -1.70
N PRO A 88 5.46 7.70 -2.65
CA PRO A 88 5.90 7.53 -4.03
C PRO A 88 6.24 8.85 -4.73
N PHE A 89 5.61 9.96 -4.33
CA PHE A 89 5.91 11.29 -4.87
C PHE A 89 7.19 11.86 -4.25
N ASP A 90 7.31 11.75 -2.93
CA ASP A 90 8.43 12.32 -2.19
C ASP A 90 9.75 11.65 -2.60
N GLU A 91 9.76 10.32 -2.76
CA GLU A 91 10.93 9.57 -3.23
C GLU A 91 11.25 9.83 -4.71
N PHE A 92 10.22 9.99 -5.56
CA PHE A 92 10.45 10.37 -6.95
C PHE A 92 11.07 11.77 -7.04
N ASP A 93 10.52 12.75 -6.30
CA ASP A 93 11.01 14.13 -6.28
C ASP A 93 12.40 14.22 -5.66
N GLU A 94 12.71 13.40 -4.64
CA GLU A 94 14.04 13.27 -4.05
C GLU A 94 15.06 12.75 -5.08
N ALA A 95 14.78 11.62 -5.73
CA ALA A 95 15.65 11.06 -6.75
C ALA A 95 15.86 12.03 -7.93
N LYS A 96 14.80 12.73 -8.34
CA LYS A 96 14.86 13.73 -9.41
C LYS A 96 15.77 14.91 -9.05
N LYS A 97 15.75 15.40 -7.80
CA LYS A 97 16.67 16.45 -7.33
C LYS A 97 18.14 16.01 -7.38
N LEU A 98 18.40 14.71 -7.25
CA LEU A 98 19.73 14.11 -7.37
C LEU A 98 20.13 13.82 -8.83
N GLY A 99 19.29 14.17 -9.80
CA GLY A 99 19.55 13.96 -11.24
C GLY A 99 19.08 12.61 -11.78
N PHE A 100 18.32 11.84 -11.00
CA PHE A 100 17.79 10.54 -11.44
C PHE A 100 16.31 10.63 -11.79
N ASN A 101 15.97 10.45 -13.07
CA ASN A 101 14.58 10.22 -13.47
C ASN A 101 14.22 8.75 -13.26
N THR A 102 13.61 8.46 -12.10
CA THR A 102 13.31 7.10 -11.68
C THR A 102 12.01 6.58 -12.31
N LYS A 103 11.82 5.26 -12.22
CA LYS A 103 10.55 4.57 -12.50
C LYS A 103 9.93 4.18 -11.16
N PRO A 104 8.92 4.91 -10.65
CA PRO A 104 8.22 4.53 -9.44
C PRO A 104 7.57 3.15 -9.57
N ILE A 105 7.68 2.33 -8.54
CA ILE A 105 7.03 1.03 -8.43
C ILE A 105 5.82 1.17 -7.51
N ILE A 106 4.66 0.71 -7.94
CA ILE A 106 3.41 0.71 -7.17
C ILE A 106 2.85 -0.72 -7.17
N LEU A 107 2.42 -1.22 -6.02
CA LEU A 107 1.70 -2.49 -5.95
C LEU A 107 0.34 -2.34 -6.66
N GLY A 108 0.02 -3.24 -7.57
CA GLY A 108 -1.20 -3.18 -8.35
C GLY A 108 -2.47 -3.37 -7.52
N PRO A 109 -3.60 -2.74 -7.91
CA PRO A 109 -4.82 -2.76 -7.14
C PRO A 109 -5.45 -4.16 -7.03
N LEU A 110 -5.30 -5.03 -8.05
CA LEU A 110 -5.85 -6.38 -7.99
C LEU A 110 -5.05 -7.22 -6.99
N THR A 111 -3.72 -7.16 -7.07
CA THR A 111 -2.84 -7.83 -6.12
C THR A 111 -3.10 -7.31 -4.71
N PHE A 112 -3.15 -6.00 -4.50
CA PHE A 112 -3.39 -5.42 -3.17
C PHE A 112 -4.70 -5.94 -2.54
N LEU A 113 -5.80 -5.97 -3.30
CA LEU A 113 -7.07 -6.52 -2.81
C LEU A 113 -7.02 -8.04 -2.59
N SER A 114 -6.33 -8.77 -3.46
CA SER A 114 -6.19 -10.23 -3.34
C SER A 114 -5.33 -10.69 -2.15
N LEU A 115 -4.42 -9.83 -1.68
CA LEU A 115 -3.53 -10.11 -0.56
C LEU A 115 -4.18 -9.81 0.79
N GLY A 116 -5.27 -9.07 0.81
CA GLY A 116 -5.97 -8.75 2.05
C GLY A 116 -7.01 -9.78 2.45
N LYS A 117 -7.47 -9.66 3.69
CA LYS A 117 -8.55 -10.46 4.27
C LYS A 117 -9.76 -9.61 4.56
N THR A 118 -10.94 -10.20 4.41
CA THR A 118 -12.21 -9.65 4.87
C THR A 118 -12.64 -10.40 6.13
N THR A 119 -13.24 -9.70 7.09
CA THR A 119 -13.85 -10.33 8.28
C THR A 119 -15.33 -10.65 8.08
N ASP A 120 -15.92 -10.15 7.00
CA ASP A 120 -17.32 -10.33 6.63
C ASP A 120 -17.39 -11.16 5.35
N GLU A 121 -18.00 -12.34 5.46
CA GLU A 121 -18.18 -13.30 4.35
C GLU A 121 -19.22 -12.82 3.31
N SER A 122 -19.96 -11.74 3.59
CA SER A 122 -20.98 -11.20 2.69
C SER A 122 -20.43 -10.42 1.48
N PHE A 123 -19.11 -10.24 1.39
CA PHE A 123 -18.44 -9.60 0.26
C PHE A 123 -17.04 -10.17 0.04
N LYS A 124 -16.52 -10.01 -1.17
CA LYS A 124 -15.14 -10.35 -1.54
C LYS A 124 -14.30 -9.07 -1.60
N SER A 125 -13.01 -9.17 -1.28
CA SER A 125 -12.12 -7.99 -1.34
C SER A 125 -12.10 -7.32 -2.71
N ILE A 126 -12.27 -8.10 -3.79
CA ILE A 126 -12.35 -7.57 -5.16
C ILE A 126 -13.55 -6.64 -5.39
N ASP A 127 -14.63 -6.77 -4.61
CA ASP A 127 -15.82 -5.91 -4.70
C ASP A 127 -15.48 -4.45 -4.30
N LEU A 128 -14.33 -4.22 -3.67
CA LEU A 128 -13.82 -2.90 -3.30
C LEU A 128 -13.03 -2.20 -4.43
N LEU A 129 -12.84 -2.85 -5.58
CA LEU A 129 -12.02 -2.33 -6.67
C LEU A 129 -12.48 -0.95 -7.14
N ASP A 130 -13.78 -0.77 -7.35
CA ASP A 130 -14.34 0.51 -7.80
C ASP A 130 -14.12 1.65 -6.78
N ASN A 131 -14.05 1.33 -5.49
CA ASN A 131 -13.72 2.30 -4.45
C ASN A 131 -12.22 2.63 -4.41
N LEU A 132 -11.37 1.70 -4.84
CA LEU A 132 -9.91 1.82 -4.79
C LEU A 132 -9.34 2.55 -6.02
N LEU A 133 -9.90 2.30 -7.21
CA LEU A 133 -9.42 2.85 -8.48
C LEU A 133 -9.29 4.38 -8.51
N PRO A 134 -10.18 5.19 -7.91
CA PRO A 134 -10.02 6.64 -7.86
C PRO A 134 -8.71 7.09 -7.21
N VAL A 135 -8.27 6.40 -6.15
CA VAL A 135 -7.00 6.69 -5.47
C VAL A 135 -5.80 6.35 -6.35
N TYR A 136 -5.86 5.22 -7.07
CA TYR A 136 -4.82 4.86 -8.04
C TYR A 136 -4.74 5.88 -9.19
N ALA A 137 -5.88 6.36 -9.69
CA ALA A 137 -5.90 7.41 -10.70
C ALA A 137 -5.24 8.71 -10.19
N GLU A 138 -5.48 9.07 -8.92
CA GLU A 138 -4.82 10.20 -8.26
C GLU A 138 -3.30 10.00 -8.17
N ILE A 139 -2.85 8.80 -7.78
CA ILE A 139 -1.42 8.44 -7.70
C ILE A 139 -0.74 8.57 -9.07
N LEU A 140 -1.30 7.95 -10.10
CA LEU A 140 -0.74 7.98 -11.45
C LEU A 140 -0.73 9.41 -12.02
N SER A 141 -1.81 10.17 -11.82
CA SER A 141 -1.87 11.59 -12.21
C SER A 141 -0.80 12.42 -11.49
N GLY A 142 -0.62 12.19 -10.19
CA GLY A 142 0.36 12.89 -9.36
C GLY A 142 1.81 12.62 -9.78
N LEU A 143 2.13 11.38 -10.17
CA LEU A 143 3.45 11.00 -10.69
C LEU A 143 3.68 11.57 -12.09
N ASN A 144 2.68 11.49 -12.97
CA ASN A 144 2.76 12.08 -14.32
C ASN A 144 3.01 13.60 -14.27
N LYS A 145 2.30 14.31 -13.39
CA LYS A 145 2.50 15.77 -13.18
C LYS A 145 3.91 16.14 -12.71
N ARG A 146 4.61 15.21 -12.02
CA ARG A 146 6.00 15.39 -11.60
C ARG A 146 7.01 15.02 -12.70
N GLY A 147 6.54 14.47 -13.82
CA GLY A 147 7.35 14.09 -14.97
C GLY A 147 7.88 12.66 -14.90
N ALA A 148 7.22 11.77 -14.15
CA ALA A 148 7.52 10.34 -14.24
C ALA A 148 7.13 9.82 -15.64
N GLU A 149 8.13 9.43 -16.44
CA GLU A 149 7.91 8.89 -17.79
C GLU A 149 7.48 7.43 -17.78
N TRP A 150 7.81 6.71 -16.71
CA TRP A 150 7.52 5.29 -16.55
C TRP A 150 7.02 5.04 -15.13
N ILE A 151 5.98 4.22 -15.02
CA ILE A 151 5.47 3.72 -13.75
C ILE A 151 5.38 2.20 -13.90
N GLN A 152 5.89 1.47 -12.92
CA GLN A 152 5.72 0.03 -12.84
C GLN A 152 4.57 -0.27 -11.88
N ILE A 153 3.61 -1.07 -12.34
CA ILE A 153 2.50 -1.57 -11.52
C ILE A 153 2.72 -3.07 -11.36
N ASP A 154 2.96 -3.50 -10.13
CA ASP A 154 3.23 -4.90 -9.82
C ASP A 154 1.93 -5.66 -9.60
N GLU A 155 1.57 -6.51 -10.55
CA GLU A 155 0.44 -7.44 -10.44
C GLU A 155 0.90 -8.91 -10.36
N PRO A 156 1.71 -9.30 -9.35
CA PRO A 156 2.20 -10.66 -9.21
C PRO A 156 1.07 -11.66 -8.94
N ILE A 157 -0.13 -11.22 -8.53
CA ILE A 157 -1.27 -12.13 -8.39
C ILE A 157 -1.53 -12.90 -9.69
N LEU A 158 -1.23 -12.31 -10.86
CA LEU A 158 -1.50 -12.89 -12.17
C LEU A 158 -0.74 -14.19 -12.46
N VAL A 159 0.27 -14.55 -11.65
CA VAL A 159 0.94 -15.86 -11.77
C VAL A 159 0.19 -16.99 -11.04
N LYS A 160 -0.80 -16.66 -10.20
CA LYS A 160 -1.67 -17.64 -9.55
C LYS A 160 -2.84 -18.05 -10.45
N ASN A 161 -3.37 -19.23 -10.21
CA ASN A 161 -4.65 -19.66 -10.78
C ASN A 161 -5.78 -18.79 -10.23
N GLN A 162 -6.42 -18.01 -11.10
CA GLN A 162 -7.49 -17.06 -10.74
C GLN A 162 -8.88 -17.70 -10.59
N ASN A 163 -9.01 -19.01 -10.89
CA ASN A 163 -10.28 -19.73 -10.99
C ASN A 163 -10.45 -20.81 -9.90
N ALA A 164 -9.79 -20.67 -8.74
CA ALA A 164 -9.96 -21.56 -7.60
C ALA A 164 -10.85 -20.92 -6.54
#